data_AF-A0A4Y9YCM6-F1
#
_entry.id   AF-A0A4Y9YCM6-F1
#
_cell.length_a   1.000
_cell.length_b   1.000
_cell.length_c   1.000
_cell.angle_alpha   90.00
_cell.angle_beta   90.00
_cell.angle_gamma   90.00
#
_symmetry.space_group_name_H-M   'P 1'
#
loop_
_entity.id
_entity.type
_entity.pdbx_description
1 polymer ?
#
loop_
_entity_poly.entity_id
_entity_poly.type
_entity_poly.pdbx_seq_one_letter_code
_entity_poly.pdbx_strand_id
1 'polypeptide(L)'
;MADWLEGLDLEPNDRPRAGPSFVERARHAPDDDYPIADDFGRPNLLGAVEEEEETPFQQLTRHWMNERQAPDILPGQEMLLGRILDHVRKQSDDVQLLRADPDSSEDEHFRIMLVQTEIERVKFVIEKYARWISTTAEVHEKLSKAELDHARR
;
A
#
# COMPACT_ATOMS: atom_id res chain seq x y z
N MET A 1 2.22 56.57 5.38
CA MET A 1 1.73 55.53 4.46
C MET A 1 1.52 54.28 5.29
N ALA A 2 0.36 54.16 5.93
CA ALA A 2 -0.90 53.54 5.43
C ALA A 2 -1.08 52.29 6.31
N ASP A 3 -1.83 52.35 7.41
CA ASP A 3 -3.30 52.42 7.49
C ASP A 3 -3.98 51.25 6.77
N TRP A 4 -3.87 50.07 7.39
CA TRP A 4 -4.48 48.81 6.93
C TRP A 4 -5.35 48.16 8.01
N LEU A 5 -5.64 48.86 9.11
CA LEU A 5 -6.44 48.33 10.23
C LEU A 5 -7.76 49.10 10.45
N GLU A 6 -8.22 49.89 9.48
CA GLU A 6 -9.46 50.68 9.59
C GLU A 6 -10.55 50.22 8.60
N GLY A 7 -10.71 48.91 8.39
CA GLY A 7 -11.67 48.40 7.40
C GLY A 7 -12.34 47.06 7.67
N LEU A 8 -12.14 46.46 8.85
CA LEU A 8 -12.85 45.22 9.21
C LEU A 8 -13.78 45.51 10.37
N ASP A 9 -14.93 46.10 10.03
CA ASP A 9 -16.09 46.22 10.91
C ASP A 9 -16.70 44.82 11.06
N LEU A 10 -16.04 43.98 11.87
CA LEU A 10 -16.55 42.67 12.24
C LEU A 10 -17.65 42.87 13.28
N GLU A 11 -18.89 42.92 12.81
CA GLU A 11 -20.04 42.82 13.71
C GLU A 11 -19.92 41.53 14.54
N PRO A 12 -20.21 41.58 15.86
CA PRO A 12 -19.94 40.49 16.80
C PRO A 12 -20.75 39.19 16.56
N ASN A 13 -21.51 39.09 15.47
CA ASN A 13 -22.46 38.01 15.21
C ASN A 13 -22.06 37.02 14.10
N ASP A 14 -20.96 37.25 13.37
CA ASP A 14 -20.50 36.33 12.31
C ASP A 14 -19.55 35.24 12.84
N ARG A 15 -20.02 34.47 13.82
CA ARG A 15 -19.46 33.13 14.06
C ARG A 15 -20.17 32.17 13.10
N PRO A 16 -19.45 31.31 12.35
CA PRO A 16 -20.11 30.28 11.55
C PRO A 16 -20.92 29.41 12.50
N ARG A 17 -22.26 29.48 12.40
CA ARG A 17 -23.16 28.61 13.17
C ARG A 17 -22.84 27.18 12.79
N ALA A 18 -22.35 26.38 13.74
CA ALA A 18 -22.27 24.94 13.56
C ALA A 18 -23.66 24.43 13.16
N GLY A 19 -23.75 23.69 12.06
CA GLY A 19 -25.01 23.11 11.60
C GLY A 19 -25.64 22.19 12.65
N PRO A 20 -26.90 21.75 12.44
CA PRO A 20 -27.62 20.91 13.39
C PRO A 20 -26.80 19.68 13.77
N SER A 21 -26.87 19.27 15.04
CA SER A 21 -26.06 18.16 15.53
C SER A 21 -26.36 16.85 14.79
N PHE A 22 -25.43 15.90 14.80
CA PHE A 22 -25.66 14.57 14.24
C PHE A 22 -26.94 13.92 14.81
N VAL A 23 -27.16 14.07 16.12
CA VAL A 23 -28.36 13.56 16.82
C VAL A 23 -29.64 14.19 16.28
N GLU A 24 -29.59 15.47 15.95
CA GLU A 24 -30.74 16.20 15.42
C GLU A 24 -31.05 15.82 13.98
N ARG A 25 -30.04 15.51 13.17
CA ARG A 25 -30.23 14.92 11.84
C ARG A 25 -30.84 13.51 11.91
N ALA A 26 -30.37 12.68 12.84
CA ALA A 26 -30.88 11.32 13.01
C ALA A 26 -32.36 11.28 13.43
N ARG A 27 -32.81 12.25 14.23
CA ARG A 27 -34.23 12.35 14.64
C ARG A 27 -35.19 12.73 13.51
N HIS A 28 -34.67 13.36 12.45
CA HIS A 28 -35.46 13.78 11.29
C HIS A 28 -35.09 12.98 10.04
N ALA A 29 -34.38 11.86 10.20
CA ALA A 29 -34.14 10.95 9.11
C ALA A 29 -35.48 10.35 8.65
N PRO A 30 -35.75 10.29 7.33
CA PRO A 30 -36.94 9.60 6.84
C PRO A 30 -36.91 8.13 7.30
N ASP A 31 -38.07 7.60 7.68
CA ASP A 31 -38.25 6.17 7.92
C ASP A 31 -38.14 5.45 6.58
N ASP A 32 -36.90 5.15 6.20
CA ASP A 32 -36.56 4.34 5.06
C ASP A 32 -36.88 2.88 5.39
N ASP A 33 -38.18 2.53 5.36
CA ASP A 33 -38.70 1.16 5.42
C ASP A 33 -38.31 0.40 4.13
N TYR A 34 -37.01 0.21 3.91
CA TYR A 34 -36.54 -0.78 2.95
C TYR A 34 -36.89 -2.17 3.51
N PRO A 35 -37.53 -3.05 2.72
CA PRO A 35 -37.75 -4.42 3.15
C PRO A 35 -36.38 -5.05 3.42
N ILE A 36 -36.11 -5.33 4.69
CA ILE A 36 -34.98 -6.14 5.11
C ILE A 36 -35.26 -7.53 4.55
N ALA A 37 -34.55 -7.90 3.49
CA ALA A 37 -34.60 -9.26 3.01
C ALA A 37 -34.26 -10.20 4.18
N ASP A 38 -35.07 -11.24 4.40
CA ASP A 38 -34.91 -12.25 5.47
C ASP A 38 -33.57 -13.03 5.40
N ASP A 39 -32.70 -12.70 4.44
CA ASP A 39 -31.34 -13.19 4.38
C ASP A 39 -30.44 -12.20 5.13
N PHE A 40 -29.99 -12.59 6.33
CA PHE A 40 -29.17 -11.84 7.27
C PHE A 40 -27.97 -11.10 6.62
N GLY A 41 -28.25 -9.96 6.00
CA GLY A 41 -27.35 -8.84 5.78
C GLY A 41 -25.95 -9.19 5.28
N ARG A 42 -25.79 -10.25 4.48
CA ARG A 42 -24.62 -10.38 3.63
C ARG A 42 -25.01 -9.71 2.33
N PRO A 43 -24.69 -8.41 2.12
CA PRO A 43 -24.59 -7.95 0.76
C PRO A 43 -23.71 -8.96 0.03
N ASN A 44 -24.17 -9.42 -1.12
CA ASN A 44 -23.33 -10.18 -2.03
C ASN A 44 -22.22 -9.23 -2.55
N LEU A 45 -21.29 -8.83 -1.67
CA LEU A 45 -19.99 -8.22 -1.97
C LEU A 45 -19.08 -9.25 -2.68
N LEU A 46 -19.50 -10.51 -2.70
CA LEU A 46 -19.01 -11.59 -3.54
C LEU A 46 -19.82 -11.69 -4.85
N GLY A 47 -20.35 -10.56 -5.35
CA GLY A 47 -20.67 -10.45 -6.76
C GLY A 47 -19.37 -10.66 -7.51
N ALA A 48 -19.14 -11.90 -7.97
CA ALA A 48 -18.00 -12.36 -8.74
C ALA A 48 -16.79 -11.46 -8.57
N VAL A 49 -16.01 -11.67 -7.49
CA VAL A 49 -14.61 -11.27 -7.55
C VAL A 49 -14.09 -12.11 -8.72
N GLU A 50 -14.02 -11.53 -9.91
CA GLU A 50 -13.10 -12.03 -10.93
C GLU A 50 -11.81 -12.20 -10.15
N GLU A 51 -11.34 -13.43 -9.99
CA GLU A 51 -10.10 -13.71 -9.29
C GLU A 51 -8.99 -13.02 -10.11
N GLU A 52 -8.80 -11.72 -9.90
CA GLU A 52 -7.70 -10.98 -10.46
C GLU A 52 -6.44 -11.70 -9.99
N GLU A 53 -5.69 -12.21 -10.97
CA GLU A 53 -4.50 -12.99 -10.69
C GLU A 53 -3.58 -12.16 -9.79
N GLU A 54 -3.28 -12.68 -8.59
CA GLU A 54 -2.46 -11.97 -7.62
C GLU A 54 -1.14 -11.56 -8.28
N THR A 55 -0.81 -10.27 -8.19
CA THR A 55 0.48 -9.76 -8.65
C THR A 55 1.62 -10.46 -7.89
N PRO A 56 2.82 -10.58 -8.49
CA PRO A 56 3.97 -11.17 -7.81
C PRO A 56 4.27 -10.53 -6.44
N PHE A 57 4.07 -9.21 -6.31
CA PHE A 57 4.28 -8.51 -5.04
C PHE A 57 3.23 -8.85 -3.97
N GLN A 58 1.95 -9.04 -4.36
CA GLN A 58 0.91 -9.53 -3.45
C GLN A 58 1.23 -10.94 -2.97
N GLN A 59 1.68 -11.82 -3.88
CA GLN A 59 2.13 -13.17 -3.51
C GLN A 59 3.29 -13.11 -2.50
N LEU A 60 4.30 -12.27 -2.74
CA LEU A 60 5.43 -12.11 -1.81
C LEU A 60 4.98 -11.59 -0.44
N THR A 61 4.07 -10.62 -0.42
CA THR A 61 3.52 -10.07 0.83
C THR A 61 2.81 -11.15 1.63
N ARG A 62 1.99 -11.97 0.96
CA ARG A 62 1.33 -13.13 1.58
C ARG A 62 2.33 -14.14 2.13
N HIS A 63 3.34 -14.51 1.35
CA HIS A 63 4.40 -15.41 1.79
C HIS A 63 5.16 -14.85 3.00
N TRP A 64 5.46 -13.55 3.01
CA TRP A 64 6.10 -12.89 4.14
C TRP A 64 5.24 -12.88 5.41
N MET A 65 3.92 -12.66 5.28
CA MET A 65 3.01 -12.78 6.42
C MET A 65 2.96 -14.21 6.95
N ASN A 66 2.86 -15.20 6.06
CA ASN A 66 2.82 -16.62 6.42
C ASN A 66 4.12 -17.04 7.14
N GLU A 67 5.27 -16.61 6.63
CA GLU A 67 6.58 -16.92 7.23
C GLU A 67 6.71 -16.41 8.67
N ARG A 68 6.13 -15.24 8.97
CA ARG A 68 6.16 -14.66 10.32
C ARG A 68 5.22 -15.35 11.30
N GLN A 69 4.22 -16.06 10.79
CA GLN A 69 3.19 -16.73 11.59
C GLN A 69 3.41 -18.25 11.65
N ALA A 70 4.31 -18.79 10.84
CA ALA A 70 4.66 -20.19 10.85
C ALA A 70 5.56 -20.53 12.05
N PRO A 71 5.34 -21.68 12.72
CA PRO A 71 6.21 -22.14 13.80
C PRO A 71 7.58 -22.65 13.32
N ASP A 72 7.71 -22.96 12.03
CA ASP A 72 8.93 -23.44 11.36
C ASP A 72 9.04 -22.77 9.97
N ILE A 73 10.23 -22.78 9.38
CA ILE A 73 10.50 -22.13 8.10
C ILE A 73 9.71 -22.79 6.96
N LEU A 74 9.12 -21.97 6.10
CA LEU A 74 8.42 -22.43 4.91
C LEU A 74 9.39 -22.67 3.75
N PRO A 75 8.96 -23.38 2.69
CA PRO A 75 9.77 -23.53 1.48
C PRO A 75 10.10 -22.17 0.85
N GLY A 76 11.37 -21.99 0.48
CA GLY A 76 11.85 -20.77 -0.18
C GLY A 76 11.14 -20.49 -1.50
N GLN A 77 10.84 -19.21 -1.75
CA GLN A 77 10.10 -18.76 -2.93
C GLN A 77 11.04 -18.24 -4.03
N GLU A 78 12.07 -19.02 -4.40
CA GLU A 78 13.15 -18.59 -5.31
C GLU A 78 12.66 -18.04 -6.65
N MET A 79 11.72 -18.75 -7.31
CA MET A 79 11.20 -18.36 -8.61
C MET A 79 10.35 -17.07 -8.55
N LEU A 80 9.60 -16.89 -7.46
CA LEU A 80 8.83 -15.68 -7.24
C LEU A 80 9.77 -14.50 -6.97
N LEU A 81 10.74 -14.70 -6.08
CA LEU A 81 11.73 -13.70 -5.72
C LEU A 81 12.57 -13.28 -6.93
N GLY A 82 13.02 -14.23 -7.74
CA GLY A 82 13.74 -13.98 -8.99
C GLY A 82 12.94 -13.10 -9.94
N ARG A 83 11.67 -13.43 -10.19
CA ARG A 83 10.78 -12.61 -11.03
C ARG A 83 10.63 -11.19 -10.50
N ILE A 84 10.43 -11.00 -9.20
CA ILE A 84 10.27 -9.67 -8.60
C ILE A 84 11.58 -8.88 -8.68
N LEU A 85 12.72 -9.50 -8.40
CA LEU A 85 14.04 -8.87 -8.50
C LEU A 85 14.33 -8.40 -9.93
N ASP A 86 13.98 -9.20 -10.94
CA ASP A 86 14.12 -8.82 -12.35
C ASP A 86 13.23 -7.63 -12.71
N HIS A 87 11.98 -7.60 -12.23
CA HIS A 87 11.07 -6.47 -12.44
C HIS A 87 11.56 -5.19 -11.75
N VAL A 88 12.02 -5.30 -10.49
CA VAL A 88 12.59 -4.18 -9.74
C VAL A 88 13.82 -3.61 -10.44
N ARG A 89 14.70 -4.48 -10.97
CA ARG A 89 15.88 -4.05 -11.75
C ARG A 89 15.45 -3.28 -12.99
N LYS A 90 14.57 -3.87 -13.81
CA LYS A 90 14.06 -3.23 -15.03
C LYS A 90 13.40 -1.88 -14.76
N GLN A 91 12.50 -1.81 -13.79
CA GLN A 91 11.82 -0.56 -13.44
C GLN A 91 12.78 0.49 -12.88
N SER A 92 13.84 0.07 -12.15
CA SER A 92 14.87 0.99 -11.68
C SER A 92 15.64 1.60 -12.85
N ASP A 93 16.01 0.78 -13.85
CA ASP A 93 16.71 1.23 -15.06
C ASP A 93 15.83 2.18 -15.89
N ASP A 94 14.54 1.83 -16.06
CA ASP A 94 13.56 2.67 -16.76
C ASP A 94 13.38 4.02 -16.05
N VAL A 95 13.28 4.04 -14.72
CA VAL A 95 13.19 5.28 -13.94
C VAL A 95 14.46 6.13 -14.07
N GLN A 96 15.64 5.53 -14.08
CA GLN A 96 16.90 6.26 -14.29
C GLN A 96 16.95 6.91 -15.68
N LEU A 97 16.50 6.20 -16.70
CA LEU A 97 16.43 6.71 -18.07
C LEU A 97 15.45 7.88 -18.17
N LEU A 98 14.23 7.72 -17.64
CA LEU A 98 13.19 8.75 -17.68
C LEU A 98 13.57 10.01 -16.87
N ARG A 99 14.30 9.84 -15.76
CA ARG A 99 14.82 10.98 -14.97
C ARG A 99 15.92 11.76 -15.68
N ALA A 100 16.61 11.15 -16.65
CA ALA A 100 17.67 11.81 -17.39
C ALA A 100 17.14 12.77 -18.46
N ASP A 101 15.84 12.72 -18.77
CA ASP A 101 15.18 13.61 -19.73
C ASP A 101 14.83 14.96 -19.08
N PRO A 102 15.53 16.06 -19.46
CA PRO A 102 15.26 17.39 -18.90
C PRO A 102 13.96 18.02 -19.41
N ASP A 103 13.38 17.49 -20.49
CA ASP A 103 12.18 18.03 -21.14
C ASP A 103 10.89 17.35 -20.64
N SER A 104 11.00 16.44 -19.65
CA SER A 104 9.84 15.79 -19.04
C SER A 104 8.90 16.79 -18.35
N SER A 105 7.60 16.59 -18.51
CA SER A 105 6.57 17.42 -17.89
C SER A 105 6.49 17.22 -16.36
N GLU A 106 5.90 18.19 -15.64
CA GLU A 106 5.68 18.08 -14.17
C GLU A 106 4.85 16.84 -13.80
N ASP A 107 3.84 16.51 -14.60
CA ASP A 107 3.00 15.31 -14.41
C ASP A 107 3.78 14.00 -14.63
N GLU A 108 4.76 14.00 -15.54
CA GLU A 108 5.67 12.86 -15.72
C GLU A 108 6.64 12.76 -14.55
N HIS A 109 7.19 13.88 -14.08
CA HIS A 109 8.03 13.91 -12.90
C HIS A 109 7.32 13.37 -11.66
N PHE A 110 6.04 13.73 -11.47
CA PHE A 110 5.21 13.20 -10.39
C PHE A 110 4.99 11.68 -10.52
N ARG A 111 4.66 11.19 -11.72
CA ARG A 111 4.53 9.75 -11.98
C ARG A 111 5.83 8.99 -11.71
N ILE A 112 6.97 9.53 -12.15
CA ILE A 112 8.30 8.96 -11.89
C ILE A 112 8.59 8.89 -10.39
N MET A 113 8.21 9.92 -9.62
CA MET A 113 8.36 9.94 -8.16
C MET A 113 7.53 8.83 -7.49
N LEU A 114 6.29 8.61 -7.92
CA LEU A 114 5.43 7.54 -7.40
C LEU A 114 6.04 6.16 -7.69
N VAL A 115 6.50 5.92 -8.92
CA VAL A 115 7.15 4.65 -9.30
C VAL A 115 8.43 4.43 -8.51
N GLN A 116 9.28 5.46 -8.35
CA GLN A 116 10.48 5.36 -7.52
C GLN A 116 10.15 4.98 -6.07
N THR A 117 9.12 5.62 -5.49
CA THR A 117 8.70 5.34 -4.12
C THR A 117 8.19 3.92 -3.98
N GLU A 118 7.45 3.43 -4.98
CA GLU A 118 6.97 2.04 -5.01
C GLU A 118 8.13 1.04 -5.08
N ILE A 119 9.12 1.29 -5.95
CA ILE A 119 10.32 0.46 -6.08
C ILE A 119 11.02 0.32 -4.71
N GLU A 120 11.20 1.41 -3.99
CA GLU A 120 11.83 1.37 -2.66
C GLU A 120 10.97 0.61 -1.63
N ARG A 121 9.64 0.72 -1.71
CA ARG A 121 8.74 -0.07 -0.85
C ARG A 121 8.88 -1.57 -1.13
N VAL A 122 8.96 -1.97 -2.40
CA VAL A 122 9.14 -3.37 -2.79
C VAL A 122 10.50 -3.90 -2.33
N LYS A 123 11.59 -3.13 -2.55
CA LYS A 123 12.94 -3.49 -2.07
C LYS A 123 12.97 -3.70 -0.57
N PHE A 124 12.31 -2.84 0.20
CA PHE A 124 12.22 -2.98 1.64
C PHE A 124 11.56 -4.31 2.06
N VAL A 125 10.44 -4.68 1.44
CA VAL A 125 9.75 -5.96 1.74
C VAL A 125 10.65 -7.15 1.41
N ILE A 126 11.34 -7.12 0.26
CA ILE A 126 12.30 -8.16 -0.13
C ILE A 126 13.41 -8.30 0.92
N GLU A 127 14.00 -7.19 1.36
CA GLU A 127 15.06 -7.19 2.36
C GLU A 127 14.58 -7.78 3.69
N LYS A 128 13.36 -7.43 4.14
CA LYS A 128 12.78 -7.97 5.36
C LYS A 128 12.48 -9.47 5.25
N TYR A 129 11.96 -9.91 4.11
CA TYR A 129 11.69 -11.33 3.85
C TYR A 129 13.00 -12.14 3.85
N ALA A 130 14.01 -11.70 3.08
CA ALA A 130 15.29 -12.38 2.98
C ALA A 130 16.04 -12.41 4.33
N ARG A 131 16.05 -11.28 5.06
CA ARG A 131 16.67 -11.22 6.39
C ARG A 131 16.02 -12.22 7.33
N TRP A 132 14.69 -12.25 7.38
CA TRP A 132 13.94 -13.16 8.25
C TRP A 132 14.31 -14.62 8.03
N ILE A 133 14.38 -15.04 6.76
CA ILE A 133 14.79 -16.40 6.37
C ILE A 133 16.24 -16.67 6.77
N SER A 134 17.16 -15.72 6.55
CA SER A 134 18.58 -15.90 6.84
C SER A 134 18.95 -15.91 8.33
N THR A 135 18.20 -15.20 9.19
CA THR A 135 18.52 -15.08 10.63
C THR A 135 18.03 -16.26 11.44
N THR A 136 17.10 -17.06 10.91
CA THR A 136 16.56 -18.25 11.57
C THR A 136 17.52 -19.41 11.35
N ALA A 137 18.63 -19.40 12.11
CA ALA A 137 19.80 -20.27 11.94
C ALA A 137 19.57 -21.78 12.17
N GLU A 138 18.41 -22.20 12.66
CA GLU A 138 18.12 -23.63 12.89
C GLU A 138 17.73 -24.41 11.61
N VAL A 139 17.55 -23.74 10.47
CA VAL A 139 17.01 -24.38 9.25
C VAL A 139 17.86 -24.24 7.98
N HIS A 140 19.19 -24.33 8.16
CA HIS A 140 20.18 -24.38 7.07
C HIS A 140 19.98 -25.53 6.06
N GLU A 141 19.10 -26.52 6.31
CA GLU A 141 18.80 -27.61 5.36
C GLU A 141 17.83 -27.20 4.23
N LYS A 142 17.09 -26.09 4.36
CA LYS A 142 16.09 -25.65 3.36
C LYS A 142 16.47 -24.38 2.59
N LEU A 143 17.61 -23.76 2.90
CA LEU A 143 18.09 -22.58 2.17
C LEU A 143 18.46 -22.97 0.73
N SER A 144 18.11 -22.10 -0.22
CA SER A 144 18.61 -22.21 -1.59
C SER A 144 20.13 -22.15 -1.61
N LYS A 145 20.75 -22.68 -2.68
CA LYS A 145 22.20 -22.63 -2.86
C LYS A 145 22.75 -21.19 -2.83
N ALA A 146 21.97 -20.23 -3.34
CA ALA A 146 22.36 -18.82 -3.38
C ALA A 146 22.35 -18.17 -1.97
N GLU A 147 21.37 -18.53 -1.13
CA GLU A 147 21.29 -18.04 0.25
C GLU A 147 22.39 -18.64 1.13
N LEU A 148 22.73 -19.93 0.93
CA LEU A 148 23.85 -20.57 1.61
C LEU A 148 25.19 -19.88 1.28
N ASP A 149 25.40 -19.51 0.01
CA ASP A 149 26.62 -18.83 -0.45
C ASP A 149 26.70 -17.36 0.00
N HIS A 150 25.56 -16.74 0.34
CA HIS A 150 25.50 -15.40 0.92
C HIS A 150 25.73 -15.43 2.44
N ALA A 151 25.11 -16.37 3.16
CA ALA A 151 25.26 -16.52 4.60
C ALA A 151 26.67 -16.96 5.07
N ARG A 152 27.46 -17.55 4.16
CA ARG A 152 28.86 -17.95 4.43
C ARG A 152 29.89 -16.82 4.26
N ARG A 153 29.50 -15.65 3.74
CA ARG A 153 30.38 -14.49 3.55
C ARG A 153 30.22 -13.50 4.68
#